data_AF-A0A957E2E0-F1
#
_entry.id   AF-A0A957E2E0-F1
#
_cell.length_a   1.000
_cell.length_b   1.000
_cell.length_c   1.000
_cell.angle_alpha   90.00
_cell.angle_beta   90.00
_cell.angle_gamma   90.00
#
_symmetry.space_group_name_H-M   'P 1'
#
loop_
_entity.id
_entity.type
_entity.pdbx_description
1 polymer ?
#
loop_
_entity_poly.entity_id
_entity_poly.type
_entity_poly.pdbx_seq_one_letter_code
_entity_poly.pdbx_strand_id
1 'polypeptide(L)' 'MISKFVRPEIIDMQPYTPIVPFEVLSARLGRQPEDIIKLDANENPYGPSPRALEAMANGRFFHIYPDPAANDLRDA' A
#
# COMPACT_ATOMS: atom_id res chain seq x y z
N MET A 1 -5.44 27.19 -22.75
CA MET A 1 -4.81 25.88 -22.45
C MET A 1 -4.39 25.84 -21.00
N ILE A 2 -4.74 24.77 -20.28
CA ILE A 2 -4.45 24.56 -18.85
C ILE A 2 -2.94 24.51 -18.56
N SER A 3 -2.12 24.18 -19.57
CA SER A 3 -0.66 24.08 -19.47
C SER A 3 0.04 25.33 -18.92
N LYS A 4 -0.52 26.54 -19.09
CA LYS A 4 0.09 27.77 -18.54
C LYS A 4 0.05 27.86 -17.00
N PHE A 5 -0.73 27.02 -16.34
CA PHE A 5 -0.87 26.97 -14.88
C PHE A 5 -0.18 25.75 -14.26
N VAL A 6 0.45 24.90 -15.08
CA VAL A 6 1.09 23.67 -14.65
C VAL A 6 2.58 23.76 -14.93
N ARG A 7 3.40 23.30 -13.99
CA ARG A 7 4.86 23.26 -14.16
C ARG A 7 5.24 22.36 -15.35
N PRO A 8 6.19 22.77 -16.21
CA PRO A 8 6.60 21.99 -17.39
C PRO A 8 6.99 20.55 -17.05
N GLU A 9 7.67 20.33 -15.92
CA GLU A 9 8.13 19.01 -15.49
C GLU A 9 6.98 18.04 -15.20
N ILE A 10 5.81 18.54 -14.80
CA ILE A 10 4.61 17.72 -14.58
C ILE A 10 3.97 17.34 -15.91
N ILE A 11 4.05 18.22 -16.91
CA ILE A 11 3.53 17.96 -18.26
C ILE A 11 4.38 16.89 -18.96
N ASP A 12 5.70 16.95 -18.78
CA ASP A 12 6.64 16.02 -19.39
C ASP A 12 6.71 14.67 -18.67
N MET A 13 6.17 14.59 -17.45
CA MET A 13 6.15 13.36 -16.67
C MET A 13 5.27 12.30 -17.33
N GLN A 14 5.79 11.08 -17.46
CA GLN A 14 4.99 9.96 -17.95
C GLN A 14 3.83 9.68 -16.99
N PRO A 15 2.61 9.40 -17.50
CA PRO A 15 1.49 9.03 -16.67
C PRO A 15 1.81 7.81 -15.80
N TYR A 16 1.47 7.90 -14.52
CA TYR A 16 1.58 6.76 -13.62
C TYR A 16 0.60 5.65 -14.05
N THR A 17 1.13 4.45 -14.26
CA THR A 17 0.32 3.25 -14.50
C THR A 17 0.22 2.48 -13.19
N PRO A 18 -0.96 2.42 -12.55
CA PRO A 18 -1.12 1.68 -11.31
C PRO A 18 -0.99 0.17 -11.55
N ILE A 19 -0.52 -0.54 -10.52
CA ILE A 19 -0.56 -2.01 -10.52
C ILE A 19 -2.03 -2.47 -10.50
N VAL A 20 -2.30 -3.62 -11.10
CA VAL A 20 -3.62 -4.26 -10.99
C VAL A 20 -3.72 -4.91 -9.60
N PRO A 21 -4.71 -4.53 -8.76
CA PRO A 21 -4.89 -5.16 -7.45
C PRO A 21 -5.07 -6.66 -7.56
N PHE A 22 -4.60 -7.39 -6.56
CA PHE A 22 -4.59 -8.85 -6.55
C PHE A 22 -6.00 -9.45 -6.73
N GLU A 23 -7.00 -8.88 -6.07
CA GLU A 23 -8.39 -9.31 -6.14
C GLU A 23 -9.00 -9.05 -7.54
N VAL A 24 -8.62 -7.92 -8.15
CA VAL A 24 -9.04 -7.57 -9.52
C VAL A 24 -8.39 -8.52 -10.53
N LEU A 25 -7.12 -8.88 -10.33
CA LEU A 25 -6.43 -9.86 -11.16
C LEU A 25 -7.08 -11.24 -11.06
N SER A 26 -7.38 -11.69 -9.83
CA SER A 26 -8.10 -12.95 -9.59
C SER A 26 -9.43 -13.00 -10.34
N ALA A 27 -10.27 -11.96 -10.20
CA ALA A 27 -11.54 -11.87 -10.91
C ALA A 27 -11.39 -11.88 -12.43
N ARG A 28 -10.40 -11.16 -12.98
CA ARG A 28 -10.13 -11.11 -14.42
C ARG A 28 -9.66 -12.45 -14.99
N LEU A 29 -8.87 -13.19 -14.22
CA LEU A 29 -8.36 -14.51 -14.61
C LEU A 29 -9.39 -15.63 -14.39
N GLY A 30 -10.49 -15.35 -13.68
CA GLY A 30 -11.47 -16.37 -13.29
C GLY A 30 -10.87 -17.45 -12.39
N ARG A 31 -9.89 -17.08 -11.57
CA ARG A 31 -9.17 -17.99 -10.65
C ARG A 31 -9.39 -17.54 -9.22
N GLN A 32 -9.47 -18.50 -8.31
CA GLN A 32 -9.50 -18.14 -6.90
C GLN A 32 -8.15 -17.54 -6.49
N PRO A 33 -8.12 -16.59 -5.55
CA PRO A 33 -6.87 -16.00 -5.07
C PRO A 33 -5.84 -17.06 -4.65
N GLU A 34 -6.29 -18.16 -4.05
CA GLU A 34 -5.45 -19.26 -3.58
C GLU A 34 -4.77 -20.04 -4.73
N ASP A 35 -5.29 -19.92 -5.96
CA ASP A 35 -4.70 -20.53 -7.16
C ASP A 35 -3.61 -19.65 -7.80
N ILE A 36 -3.32 -18.47 -7.23
CA ILE A 36 -2.40 -17.49 -7.80
C ILE A 36 -1.14 -17.37 -6.94
N ILE A 37 -0.01 -17.75 -7.52
CA ILE A 37 1.31 -17.53 -6.91
C ILE A 37 1.75 -16.09 -7.21
N LYS A 38 1.77 -15.24 -6.17
CA LYS A 38 2.18 -13.83 -6.26
C LYS A 38 3.67 -13.66 -5.93
N LEU A 39 4.47 -13.15 -6.88
CA LEU A 39 5.93 -12.97 -6.76
C LEU A 39 6.44 -11.66 -7.39
N ASP A 40 5.58 -10.65 -7.51
CA ASP A 40 5.80 -9.41 -8.28
C ASP A 40 6.09 -8.16 -7.42
N ALA A 41 6.00 -8.25 -6.09
CA ALA A 41 6.03 -7.08 -5.19
C ALA A 41 6.96 -7.19 -3.96
N ASN A 42 7.84 -8.21 -3.90
CA ASN A 42 8.75 -8.45 -2.76
C ASN A 42 8.05 -8.56 -1.39
N GLU A 43 6.81 -9.02 -1.38
CA GLU A 43 6.05 -9.25 -0.15
C GLU A 43 6.61 -10.42 0.65
N ASN A 44 6.44 -10.38 1.97
CA ASN A 44 6.81 -11.51 2.82
C ASN A 44 5.79 -12.65 2.64
N PRO A 45 6.19 -13.85 2.13
CA PRO A 45 5.26 -14.95 1.88
C PRO A 45 4.65 -15.54 3.16
N TYR A 46 5.22 -15.24 4.33
CA TYR A 46 4.72 -15.70 5.62
C TYR A 46 3.73 -14.74 6.28
N GLY A 47 3.48 -13.58 5.66
CA GLY A 47 2.65 -12.52 6.25
C GLY A 47 3.34 -11.77 7.39
N PRO A 48 2.59 -10.91 8.11
CA PRO A 48 3.13 -10.12 9.22
C PRO A 48 3.41 -10.98 10.46
N SER A 49 4.27 -10.48 11.36
CA SER A 49 4.51 -11.08 12.67
C SER A 49 3.21 -11.23 13.48
N PRO A 50 2.98 -12.35 14.20
CA PRO A 50 1.82 -12.50 15.09
C PRO A 50 1.70 -11.38 16.13
N ARG A 51 2.83 -10.85 16.63
CA ARG A 51 2.86 -9.73 17.58
C ARG A 51 2.34 -8.44 16.95
N ALA A 52 2.60 -8.23 15.66
CA ALA A 52 2.10 -7.06 14.93
C ALA A 52 0.59 -7.16 14.69
N LEU A 53 0.08 -8.36 14.36
CA LEU A 53 -1.36 -8.60 14.23
C LEU A 53 -2.10 -8.35 15.55
N GLU A 54 -1.57 -8.86 16.66
CA GLU A 54 -2.13 -8.63 18.00
C GLU A 54 -2.14 -7.14 18.36
N ALA A 55 -1.05 -6.42 18.11
CA ALA A 55 -0.97 -4.98 18.37
C ALA A 55 -1.99 -4.19 17.53
N MET A 56 -2.19 -4.54 16.26
CA MET A 56 -3.22 -3.89 15.42
C MET A 56 -4.63 -4.22 15.90
N ALA A 57 -4.93 -5.48 16.23
CA ALA A 57 -6.24 -5.89 16.72
C ALA A 57 -6.63 -5.18 18.02
N ASN A 58 -5.65 -4.91 18.89
CA ASN A 58 -5.84 -4.19 20.15
C ASN A 58 -5.60 -2.67 20.04
N GLY A 59 -5.28 -2.17 18.85
CA GLY A 59 -4.98 -0.76 18.63
C GLY A 59 -6.19 0.14 18.93
N ARG A 60 -5.92 1.32 19.46
CA ARG A 60 -6.94 2.31 19.81
C ARG A 60 -6.68 3.61 19.07
N PHE A 61 -7.73 4.43 18.94
CA PHE A 61 -7.64 5.79 18.41
C PHE A 61 -7.14 5.91 16.96
N PHE A 62 -7.40 4.92 16.10
CA PHE A 62 -7.06 4.98 14.65
C PHE A 62 -7.64 6.20 13.90
N HIS A 63 -8.63 6.88 14.46
CA HIS A 63 -9.25 8.09 13.93
C HIS A 63 -8.58 9.39 14.42
N ILE A 64 -7.58 9.29 15.29
CA ILE A 64 -6.82 10.42 15.84
C ILE A 64 -5.44 10.42 15.20
N TYR A 65 -4.92 11.61 14.87
CA TYR A 65 -3.55 11.74 14.38
C TYR A 65 -2.54 11.17 15.39
N PRO A 66 -1.54 10.41 14.93
CA PRO A 66 -0.49 9.88 15.81
C PRO A 66 0.44 11.00 16.30
N ASP A 67 1.35 10.67 17.22
CA ASP A 67 2.45 11.55 17.58
C ASP A 67 3.22 11.97 16.31
N PRO A 68 3.28 13.28 15.97
CA PRO A 68 3.95 13.75 14.76
C PRO A 68 5.45 13.50 14.77
N ALA A 69 6.06 13.30 15.95
CA ALA A 69 7.46 12.94 16.07
C ALA A 69 7.71 11.43 16.07
N ALA A 70 6.67 10.58 16.14
CA ALA A 70 6.81 9.13 16.22
C ALA A 70 7.83 8.68 17.28
N ASN A 71 7.82 9.31 18.46
CA ASN A 71 8.85 9.11 19.49
C ASN A 71 8.91 7.65 19.94
N ASP A 72 7.76 7.03 20.23
CA ASP A 72 7.68 5.63 20.66
C ASP A 72 8.36 4.65 19.69
N LEU A 73 8.29 4.92 18.38
CA LEU A 73 8.94 4.08 17.36
C LEU A 73 10.45 4.32 17.31
N ARG A 74 10.92 5.55 17.58
CA ARG A 74 12.35 5.89 17.56
C ARG A 74 13.10 5.32 18.76
N ASP A 75 12.43 5.17 19.88
CA ASP A 75 13.01 4.66 21.12
C ASP A 75 12.97 3.12 21.23
N ALA A 76 12.36 2.43 20.25
CA ALA A 76 12.13 0.99 20.25
C ALA A 76 13.33 0.13 19.79
#